data_AF-A0A7S1LAB0-F1
#
_entry.id   AF-A0A7S1LAB0-F1
#
_cell.length_a   1.000
_cell.length_b   1.000
_cell.length_c   1.000
_cell.angle_alpha   90.00
_cell.angle_beta   90.00
_cell.angle_gamma   90.00
#
_symmetry.space_group_name_H-M   'P 1'
#
loop_
_entity.id
_entity.type
_entity.pdbx_description
1 polymer ?
#
loop_
_entity_poly.entity_id
_entity_poly.type
_entity_poly.pdbx_seq_one_letter_code
_entity_poly.pdbx_strand_id
1 'polypeptide(L)'
;ERRVAAKARLESAIVSRSVEGLKGAIQESGDAGVERSLVDEASRVFVAEEQLQLASEGLRVAISSRSISALKAAIAEGNRAGVEQGLLDEASRLVVEQEQRIIARDELAAAVRVRDVQALRAAIVLGTDAGVESSIVEEAARICAVEERRVNAMESVKDAIRTRDIPALQAAIAEGSSAGIQESLVGEASQLLLLQKKIEVAQTALFEALSSRDIAALQAAIEGGKRVGADGAMLERAAELLAKEERRASGRAAL
;
A
#
# COMPACT_ATOMS: atom_id res chain seq x y z
N GLU A 1 -44.15 21.98 61.11
CA GLU A 1 -44.50 21.15 59.93
C GLU A 1 -43.61 21.44 58.71
N ARG A 2 -43.53 22.69 58.22
CA ARG A 2 -42.72 23.07 57.04
C ARG A 2 -41.24 22.62 57.09
N ARG A 3 -40.57 22.81 58.23
CA ARG A 3 -39.18 22.36 58.45
C ARG A 3 -39.00 20.84 58.39
N VAL A 4 -39.95 20.07 58.94
CA VAL A 4 -39.90 18.60 58.97
C VAL A 4 -40.10 18.04 57.57
N ALA A 5 -41.04 18.61 56.81
CA ALA A 5 -41.27 18.25 55.42
C ALA A 5 -40.06 18.59 54.52
N ALA A 6 -39.47 19.78 54.67
CA ALA A 6 -38.28 20.18 53.92
C ALA A 6 -37.08 19.26 54.23
N LYS A 7 -36.88 18.92 55.51
CA LYS A 7 -35.84 17.95 55.93
C LYS A 7 -36.04 16.58 55.26
N ALA A 8 -37.25 16.02 55.32
CA ALA A 8 -37.53 14.71 54.74
C ALA A 8 -37.34 14.68 53.22
N ARG A 9 -37.70 15.77 52.51
CA ARG A 9 -37.43 15.91 51.07
C ARG A 9 -35.95 15.98 50.77
N LEU A 10 -35.18 16.73 51.56
CA LEU A 10 -33.74 16.84 51.38
C LEU A 10 -33.03 15.50 51.60
N GLU A 11 -33.40 14.76 52.64
CA GLU A 11 -32.90 13.40 52.89
C GLU A 11 -33.26 12.46 51.73
N SER A 12 -34.51 12.50 51.24
CA SER A 12 -34.93 11.72 50.07
C SER A 12 -34.18 12.11 48.78
N ALA A 13 -33.84 13.39 48.62
CA ALA A 13 -33.09 13.88 47.47
C ALA A 13 -31.62 13.44 47.52
N ILE A 14 -30.99 13.46 48.71
CA ILE A 14 -29.64 12.92 48.95
C ILE A 14 -29.59 11.42 48.59
N VAL A 15 -30.59 10.65 49.04
CA VAL A 15 -30.64 9.21 48.77
C VAL A 15 -30.90 8.92 47.29
N SER A 16 -31.83 9.64 46.66
CA SER A 16 -32.17 9.41 45.25
C SER A 16 -31.12 9.94 44.29
N ARG A 17 -30.21 10.82 44.74
CA ARG A 17 -29.16 11.47 43.93
C ARG A 17 -29.69 12.17 42.68
N SER A 18 -30.98 12.52 42.67
CA SER A 18 -31.57 13.27 41.57
C SER A 18 -31.08 14.70 41.60
N VAL A 19 -30.38 15.15 40.56
CA VAL A 19 -29.89 16.54 40.42
C VAL A 19 -31.05 17.54 40.55
N GLU A 20 -32.18 17.28 39.88
CA GLU A 20 -33.38 18.13 39.97
C GLU A 20 -33.99 18.10 41.37
N GLY A 21 -34.10 16.92 41.98
CA GLY A 21 -34.61 16.75 43.34
C GLY A 21 -33.76 17.44 44.39
N LEU A 22 -32.42 17.34 44.26
CA LEU A 22 -31.45 17.99 45.14
C LEU A 22 -31.51 19.51 45.01
N LYS A 23 -31.55 20.04 43.79
CA LYS A 23 -31.67 21.48 43.53
C LYS A 23 -32.92 22.07 44.18
N GLY A 24 -34.08 21.42 43.97
CA GLY A 24 -35.35 21.85 44.57
C GLY A 24 -35.33 21.75 46.10
N ALA A 25 -34.85 20.63 46.65
CA ALA A 25 -34.82 20.43 48.09
C ALA A 25 -33.85 21.38 48.81
N ILE A 26 -32.68 21.69 48.23
CA ILE A 26 -31.72 22.66 48.79
C ILE A 26 -32.37 24.05 48.87
N GLN A 27 -33.06 24.48 47.81
CA GLN A 27 -33.76 25.77 47.77
C GLN A 27 -34.86 25.87 48.84
N GLU A 28 -35.71 24.84 48.96
CA GLU A 28 -36.77 24.79 49.98
C GLU A 28 -36.23 24.74 51.42
N SER A 29 -35.06 24.13 51.61
CA SER A 29 -34.43 23.94 52.92
C SER A 29 -33.89 25.25 53.51
N GLY A 30 -33.42 26.16 52.65
CA GLY A 30 -32.99 27.51 53.04
C GLY A 30 -34.14 28.33 53.64
N ASP A 31 -35.32 28.26 53.05
CA ASP A 31 -36.52 29.00 53.50
C ASP A 31 -37.14 28.41 54.77
N ALA A 32 -36.95 27.11 55.01
CA ALA A 32 -37.60 26.37 56.09
C ALA A 32 -36.75 26.25 57.37
N GLY A 33 -35.52 26.78 57.38
CA GLY A 33 -34.61 26.71 58.53
C GLY A 33 -34.13 25.29 58.83
N VAL A 34 -33.86 24.50 57.80
CA VAL A 34 -33.25 23.16 57.94
C VAL A 34 -31.82 23.30 58.46
N GLU A 35 -31.31 22.26 59.13
CA GLU A 35 -29.96 22.27 59.70
C GLU A 35 -28.89 22.46 58.61
N ARG A 36 -27.94 23.36 58.85
CA ARG A 36 -26.91 23.74 57.88
C ARG A 36 -26.03 22.57 57.44
N SER A 37 -25.71 21.66 58.35
CA SER A 37 -24.91 20.46 58.07
C SER A 37 -25.52 19.58 56.98
N LEU A 38 -26.84 19.37 57.02
CA LEU A 38 -27.58 18.57 56.05
C LEU A 38 -27.69 19.29 54.69
N VAL A 39 -27.83 20.62 54.70
CA VAL A 39 -27.82 21.43 53.47
C VAL A 39 -26.44 21.42 52.81
N ASP A 40 -25.36 21.51 53.60
CA ASP A 40 -23.98 21.42 53.11
C ASP A 40 -23.69 20.03 52.50
N GLU A 41 -24.20 18.96 53.13
CA GLU A 41 -24.12 17.59 52.59
C GLU A 41 -24.88 17.47 51.26
N ALA A 42 -26.15 17.90 51.21
CA ALA A 42 -26.94 17.89 49.98
C ALA A 42 -26.28 18.70 48.86
N SER A 43 -25.67 19.84 49.19
CA SER A 43 -24.95 20.67 48.21
C SER A 43 -23.73 19.97 47.64
N ARG A 44 -22.98 19.22 48.46
CA ARG A 44 -21.85 18.41 47.98
C ARG A 44 -22.31 17.29 47.05
N VAL A 45 -23.39 16.59 47.42
CA VAL A 45 -23.97 15.53 46.57
C VAL A 45 -24.49 16.13 45.26
N PHE A 46 -25.19 17.27 45.30
CA PHE A 46 -25.66 17.98 44.11
C PHE A 46 -24.51 18.30 43.15
N VAL A 47 -23.43 18.91 43.64
CA VAL A 47 -22.27 19.24 42.80
C VAL A 47 -21.63 17.98 42.21
N ALA A 48 -21.48 16.91 43.00
CA ALA A 48 -20.90 15.66 42.51
C ALA A 48 -21.76 15.01 41.40
N GLU A 49 -23.08 14.94 41.58
CA GLU A 49 -23.99 14.36 40.59
C GLU A 49 -24.13 15.23 39.34
N GLU A 50 -24.11 16.56 39.48
CA GLU A 50 -24.09 17.48 38.33
C GLU A 50 -22.80 17.33 37.51
N GLN A 51 -21.64 17.22 38.16
CA GLN A 51 -20.37 16.95 37.47
C GLN A 51 -20.37 15.59 36.79
N LEU A 52 -20.90 14.54 37.43
CA LEU A 52 -21.07 13.21 36.83
C LEU A 52 -21.94 13.26 35.57
N GLN A 53 -23.07 13.98 35.62
CA GLN A 53 -23.98 14.13 34.49
C GLN A 53 -23.31 14.88 33.32
N LEU A 54 -22.65 16.01 33.61
CA LEU A 54 -21.93 16.80 32.61
C LEU A 54 -20.77 16.03 31.99
N ALA A 55 -19.98 15.32 32.80
CA ALA A 55 -18.86 14.51 32.33
C ALA A 55 -19.34 13.33 31.46
N SER A 56 -20.44 12.67 31.86
CA SER A 56 -21.04 11.58 31.08
C SER A 56 -21.52 12.07 29.72
N GLU A 57 -22.19 13.22 29.67
CA GLU A 57 -22.68 13.82 28.43
C GLU A 57 -21.53 14.29 27.53
N GLY A 58 -20.53 14.96 28.11
CA GLY A 58 -19.32 15.36 27.40
C GLY A 58 -18.58 14.17 26.80
N LEU A 59 -18.54 13.04 27.50
CA LEU A 59 -17.95 11.80 26.99
C LEU A 59 -18.73 11.21 25.82
N ARG A 60 -20.08 11.21 25.87
CA ARG A 60 -20.92 10.76 24.74
C ARG A 60 -20.74 11.64 23.49
N VAL A 61 -20.63 12.95 23.68
CA VAL A 61 -20.33 13.89 22.58
C VAL A 61 -18.94 13.59 22.00
N ALA A 62 -17.94 13.36 22.86
CA ALA A 62 -16.60 13.02 22.42
C ALA A 62 -16.57 11.70 21.63
N ILE A 63 -17.25 10.65 22.10
CA ILE A 63 -17.45 9.36 21.42
C ILE A 63 -18.06 9.58 20.03
N SER A 64 -19.11 10.38 19.95
CA SER A 64 -19.81 10.67 18.69
C SER A 64 -18.92 11.43 17.70
N SER A 65 -18.11 12.37 18.19
CA SER A 65 -17.18 13.15 17.36
C SER A 65 -15.97 12.37 16.87
N ARG A 66 -15.59 11.29 17.58
CA ARG A 66 -14.36 10.51 17.37
C ARG A 66 -13.07 11.35 17.35
N SER A 67 -13.08 12.55 17.91
CA SER A 67 -11.88 13.38 18.04
C SER A 67 -10.99 12.85 19.16
N ILE A 68 -9.75 12.47 18.85
CA ILE A 68 -8.79 11.93 19.85
C ILE A 68 -8.59 12.91 21.00
N SER A 69 -8.43 14.21 20.70
CA SER A 69 -8.21 15.23 21.74
C SER A 69 -9.44 15.40 22.64
N ALA A 70 -10.64 15.40 22.05
CA ALA A 70 -11.89 15.46 22.80
C ALA A 70 -12.10 14.20 23.66
N LEU A 71 -11.83 13.01 23.11
CA LEU A 71 -11.92 11.74 23.82
C LEU A 71 -10.99 11.71 25.03
N LYS A 72 -9.70 12.04 24.84
CA LYS A 72 -8.72 12.06 25.93
C LYS A 72 -9.11 13.05 27.05
N ALA A 73 -9.58 14.24 26.68
CA ALA A 73 -10.05 15.23 27.64
C ALA A 73 -11.29 14.74 28.41
N ALA A 74 -12.28 14.19 27.70
CA ALA A 74 -13.51 13.69 28.30
C ALA A 74 -13.29 12.44 29.18
N ILE A 75 -12.36 11.54 28.81
CA ILE A 75 -11.94 10.41 29.66
C ILE A 75 -11.32 10.92 30.97
N ALA A 76 -10.46 11.94 30.90
CA ALA A 76 -9.83 12.51 32.09
C ALA A 76 -10.85 13.21 33.01
N GLU A 77 -11.84 13.90 32.46
CA GLU A 77 -12.95 14.47 33.24
C GLU A 77 -13.86 13.38 33.80
N GLY A 78 -14.21 12.38 32.99
CA GLY A 78 -15.06 11.27 33.41
C GLY A 78 -14.47 10.45 34.54
N ASN A 79 -13.16 10.19 34.52
CA ASN A 79 -12.45 9.56 35.64
C ASN A 79 -12.52 10.37 36.93
N ARG A 80 -12.46 11.71 36.84
CA ARG A 80 -12.57 12.60 38.02
C ARG A 80 -13.99 12.66 38.57
N ALA A 81 -14.98 12.65 37.68
CA ALA A 81 -16.39 12.74 38.03
C ALA A 81 -17.01 11.38 38.43
N GLY A 82 -16.31 10.26 38.21
CA GLY A 82 -16.80 8.92 38.53
C GLY A 82 -17.77 8.34 37.50
N VAL A 83 -17.57 8.67 36.21
CA VAL A 83 -18.36 8.13 35.10
C VAL A 83 -18.25 6.61 35.04
N GLU A 84 -19.32 5.96 34.58
CA GLU A 84 -19.38 4.51 34.42
C GLU A 84 -18.20 3.95 33.61
N GLN A 85 -17.56 2.91 34.15
CA GLN A 85 -16.37 2.30 33.55
C GLN A 85 -16.60 1.82 32.11
N GLY A 86 -17.79 1.29 31.79
CA GLY A 86 -18.12 0.82 30.44
C GLY A 86 -18.02 1.94 29.39
N LEU A 87 -18.44 3.16 29.72
CA LEU A 87 -18.36 4.31 28.83
C LEU A 87 -16.91 4.81 28.67
N LEU A 88 -16.12 4.76 29.74
CA LEU A 88 -14.69 5.09 29.73
C LEU A 88 -13.88 4.08 28.90
N ASP A 89 -14.20 2.79 29.00
CA ASP A 89 -13.57 1.72 28.22
C ASP A 89 -13.90 1.85 26.73
N GLU A 90 -15.14 2.17 26.40
CA GLU A 90 -15.55 2.46 25.01
C GLU A 90 -14.75 3.63 24.42
N ALA A 91 -14.73 4.76 25.13
CA ALA A 91 -13.97 5.94 24.69
C ALA A 91 -12.46 5.63 24.55
N SER A 92 -11.90 4.85 25.47
CA SER A 92 -10.48 4.46 25.44
C SER A 92 -10.15 3.58 24.23
N ARG A 93 -11.02 2.61 23.90
CA ARG A 93 -10.86 1.80 22.67
C ARG A 93 -10.91 2.68 21.42
N LEU A 94 -11.84 3.62 21.34
CA LEU A 94 -11.92 4.55 20.21
C LEU A 94 -10.66 5.39 20.05
N VAL A 95 -10.02 5.83 21.14
CA VAL A 95 -8.72 6.52 21.07
C VAL A 95 -7.68 5.65 20.38
N VAL A 96 -7.53 4.39 20.83
CA VAL A 96 -6.56 3.45 20.24
C VAL A 96 -6.85 3.21 18.75
N GLU A 97 -8.11 2.98 18.39
CA GLU A 97 -8.51 2.79 16.99
C GLU A 97 -8.19 4.00 16.12
N GLN A 98 -8.47 5.22 16.60
CA GLN A 98 -8.17 6.43 15.84
C GLN A 98 -6.66 6.67 15.71
N GLU A 99 -5.88 6.40 16.76
CA GLU A 99 -4.42 6.50 16.71
C GLU A 99 -3.82 5.51 15.72
N GLN A 100 -4.28 4.26 15.74
CA GLN A 100 -3.88 3.24 14.75
C GLN A 100 -4.22 3.67 13.33
N ARG A 101 -5.40 4.26 13.11
CA ARG A 101 -5.79 4.78 11.79
C ARG A 101 -4.87 5.90 11.30
N ILE A 102 -4.45 6.81 12.19
CA ILE A 102 -3.52 7.88 11.84
C ILE A 102 -2.16 7.30 11.45
N ILE A 103 -1.61 6.38 12.26
CA ILE A 103 -0.33 5.72 11.98
C ILE A 103 -0.40 5.01 10.64
N ALA A 104 -1.43 4.20 10.41
CA ALA A 104 -1.61 3.46 9.16
C ALA A 104 -1.73 4.39 7.95
N ARG A 105 -2.41 5.53 8.09
CA ARG A 105 -2.51 6.54 7.02
C ARG A 105 -1.14 7.16 6.71
N ASP A 106 -0.36 7.46 7.74
CA ASP A 106 0.96 8.08 7.57
C ASP A 106 1.97 7.09 6.97
N GLU A 107 1.92 5.81 7.37
CA GLU A 107 2.70 4.73 6.74
C GLU A 107 2.31 4.53 5.28
N LEU A 108 1.02 4.55 4.96
CA LEU A 108 0.54 4.46 3.58
C LEU A 108 1.04 5.64 2.73
N ALA A 109 1.00 6.86 3.27
CA ALA A 109 1.53 8.04 2.60
C ALA A 109 3.06 7.96 2.40
N ALA A 110 3.79 7.40 3.38
CA ALA A 110 5.23 7.16 3.25
C ALA A 110 5.54 6.12 2.17
N ALA A 111 4.81 5.00 2.16
CA ALA A 111 4.97 3.94 1.16
C ALA A 111 4.69 4.45 -0.27
N VAL A 112 3.63 5.23 -0.46
CA VAL A 112 3.32 5.91 -1.74
C VAL A 112 4.45 6.82 -2.20
N ARG A 113 5.10 7.54 -1.28
CA ARG A 113 6.22 8.44 -1.62
C ARG A 113 7.46 7.68 -2.06
N VAL A 114 7.79 6.58 -1.37
CA VAL A 114 8.97 5.76 -1.66
C VAL A 114 8.76 4.88 -2.89
N ARG A 115 7.50 4.53 -3.21
CA ARG A 115 7.12 3.64 -4.32
C ARG A 115 7.76 2.25 -4.25
N ASP A 116 8.04 1.79 -3.04
CA ASP A 116 8.48 0.42 -2.81
C ASP A 116 7.26 -0.50 -2.77
N VAL A 117 7.26 -1.54 -3.60
CA VAL A 117 6.13 -2.47 -3.75
C VAL A 117 5.83 -3.22 -2.46
N GLN A 118 6.85 -3.65 -1.72
CA GLN A 118 6.64 -4.41 -0.48
C GLN A 118 6.07 -3.52 0.62
N ALA A 119 6.62 -2.30 0.76
CA ALA A 119 6.11 -1.30 1.68
C ALA A 119 4.67 -0.90 1.34
N LEU A 120 4.35 -0.72 0.05
CA LEU A 120 2.99 -0.41 -0.41
C LEU A 120 2.01 -1.52 -0.05
N ARG A 121 2.33 -2.79 -0.34
CA ARG A 121 1.49 -3.94 0.04
C ARG A 121 1.22 -3.99 1.53
N ALA A 122 2.28 -3.88 2.34
CA ALA A 122 2.17 -3.91 3.80
C ALA A 122 1.30 -2.76 4.32
N ALA A 123 1.53 -1.54 3.84
CA ALA A 123 0.79 -0.37 4.26
C ALA A 123 -0.67 -0.40 3.81
N ILE A 124 -0.98 -0.97 2.64
CA ILE A 124 -2.36 -1.15 2.15
C ILE A 124 -3.14 -2.08 3.09
N VAL A 125 -2.53 -3.20 3.50
CA VAL A 125 -3.14 -4.14 4.47
C VAL A 125 -3.37 -3.43 5.80
N LEU A 126 -2.35 -2.78 6.35
CA LEU A 126 -2.46 -2.05 7.60
C LEU A 126 -3.53 -0.94 7.54
N GLY A 127 -3.57 -0.18 6.44
CA GLY A 127 -4.56 0.86 6.21
C GLY A 127 -5.99 0.32 6.12
N THR A 128 -6.17 -0.82 5.46
CA THR A 128 -7.46 -1.51 5.37
C THR A 128 -7.92 -1.98 6.75
N ASP A 129 -7.04 -2.65 7.50
CA ASP A 129 -7.34 -3.19 8.82
C ASP A 129 -7.62 -2.09 9.86
N ALA A 130 -6.92 -0.96 9.78
CA ALA A 130 -7.13 0.20 10.65
C ALA A 130 -8.33 1.08 10.23
N GLY A 131 -9.02 0.73 9.14
CA GLY A 131 -10.16 1.49 8.61
C GLY A 131 -9.79 2.89 8.11
N VAL A 132 -8.63 3.03 7.47
CA VAL A 132 -8.29 4.22 6.68
C VAL A 132 -9.30 4.37 5.55
N GLU A 133 -9.57 5.61 5.14
CA GLU A 133 -10.55 5.91 4.10
C GLU A 133 -10.27 5.12 2.81
N SER A 134 -11.31 4.47 2.27
CA SER A 134 -11.19 3.58 1.10
C SER A 134 -10.59 4.28 -0.11
N SER A 135 -10.88 5.55 -0.33
CA SER A 135 -10.33 6.36 -1.43
C SER A 135 -8.79 6.44 -1.38
N ILE A 136 -8.21 6.55 -0.18
CA ILE A 136 -6.76 6.61 0.05
C ILE A 136 -6.13 5.24 -0.18
N VAL A 137 -6.77 4.18 0.35
CA VAL A 137 -6.31 2.80 0.17
C VAL A 137 -6.34 2.38 -1.30
N GLU A 138 -7.42 2.71 -2.02
CA GLU A 138 -7.56 2.45 -3.45
C GLU A 138 -6.52 3.16 -4.29
N GLU A 139 -6.19 4.42 -3.96
CA GLU A 139 -5.14 5.15 -4.65
C GLU A 139 -3.77 4.50 -4.44
N ALA A 140 -3.45 4.13 -3.20
CA ALA A 140 -2.21 3.41 -2.90
C ALA A 140 -2.16 2.04 -3.63
N ALA A 141 -3.28 1.33 -3.73
CA ALA A 141 -3.38 0.06 -4.46
C ALA A 141 -3.17 0.24 -5.97
N ARG A 142 -3.71 1.31 -6.57
CA ARG A 142 -3.43 1.65 -7.98
C ARG A 142 -1.95 1.91 -8.22
N ILE A 143 -1.31 2.68 -7.34
CA ILE A 143 0.13 2.96 -7.42
C ILE A 143 0.93 1.65 -7.27
N CYS A 144 0.57 0.80 -6.31
CA CYS A 144 1.21 -0.50 -6.10
C CYS A 144 1.13 -1.37 -7.36
N ALA A 145 -0.03 -1.47 -8.01
CA ALA A 145 -0.20 -2.25 -9.23
C ALA A 145 0.67 -1.73 -10.39
N VAL A 146 0.83 -0.41 -10.53
CA VAL A 146 1.72 0.18 -11.54
C VAL A 146 3.19 -0.15 -11.26
N GLU A 147 3.63 -0.03 -10.02
CA GLU A 147 5.03 -0.33 -9.66
C GLU A 147 5.33 -1.83 -9.74
N GLU A 148 4.39 -2.71 -9.38
CA GLU A 148 4.51 -4.15 -9.60
C GLU A 148 4.68 -4.50 -11.06
N ARG A 149 3.87 -3.89 -11.94
CA ARG A 149 3.99 -4.07 -13.38
C ARG A 149 5.36 -3.63 -13.87
N ARG A 150 5.89 -2.51 -13.38
CA ARG A 150 7.24 -2.02 -13.71
C ARG A 150 8.34 -2.99 -13.30
N VAL A 151 8.28 -3.52 -12.08
CA VAL A 151 9.26 -4.49 -11.56
C VAL A 151 9.23 -5.78 -12.39
N ASN A 152 8.04 -6.34 -12.62
CA ASN A 152 7.88 -7.57 -13.40
C ASN A 152 8.34 -7.40 -14.86
N ALA A 153 8.03 -6.26 -15.48
CA ALA A 153 8.48 -5.95 -16.84
C ALA A 153 10.02 -5.80 -16.89
N MET A 154 10.63 -5.18 -15.89
CA MET A 154 12.08 -5.06 -15.79
C MET A 154 12.76 -6.43 -15.66
N GLU A 155 12.24 -7.31 -14.82
CA GLU A 155 12.76 -8.69 -14.68
C GLU A 155 12.62 -9.47 -15.99
N SER A 156 11.45 -9.36 -16.64
CA SER A 156 11.19 -10.01 -17.94
C SER A 156 12.17 -9.55 -19.02
N VAL A 157 12.51 -8.26 -19.06
CA VAL A 157 13.51 -7.73 -20.01
C VAL A 157 14.91 -8.25 -19.69
N LYS A 158 15.31 -8.28 -18.42
CA LYS A 158 16.62 -8.83 -18.01
C LYS A 158 16.73 -10.31 -18.38
N ASP A 159 15.67 -11.08 -18.17
CA ASP A 159 15.65 -12.49 -18.55
C ASP A 159 15.69 -12.70 -20.06
N ALA A 160 14.95 -11.91 -20.84
CA ALA A 160 15.00 -11.97 -22.28
C ALA A 160 16.39 -11.59 -22.85
N ILE A 161 17.07 -10.60 -22.25
CA ILE A 161 18.45 -10.26 -22.59
C ILE A 161 19.39 -11.46 -22.32
N ARG A 162 19.20 -12.13 -21.18
CA ARG A 162 20.02 -13.27 -20.78
C ARG A 162 19.84 -14.48 -21.69
N THR A 163 18.60 -14.80 -22.08
CA THR A 163 18.31 -15.95 -22.94
C THR A 163 18.55 -15.68 -24.41
N ARG A 164 18.53 -14.40 -24.83
CA ARG A 164 18.65 -13.97 -26.24
C ARG A 164 17.58 -14.56 -27.15
N ASP A 165 16.45 -14.98 -26.59
CA ASP A 165 15.34 -15.52 -27.35
C ASP A 165 14.59 -14.38 -28.06
N ILE A 166 14.45 -14.47 -29.39
CA ILE A 166 13.86 -13.40 -30.22
C ILE A 166 12.41 -13.11 -29.79
N PRO A 167 11.51 -14.11 -29.71
CA PRO A 167 10.14 -13.89 -29.23
C PRO A 167 10.08 -13.25 -27.83
N ALA A 168 10.87 -13.77 -26.88
CA ALA A 168 10.91 -13.23 -25.52
C ALA A 168 11.39 -11.78 -25.49
N LEU A 169 12.44 -11.44 -26.26
CA LEU A 169 12.93 -10.07 -26.39
C LEU A 169 11.85 -9.12 -26.93
N GLN A 170 11.14 -9.53 -27.98
CA GLN A 170 10.06 -8.71 -28.55
C GLN A 170 8.94 -8.45 -27.54
N ALA A 171 8.48 -9.51 -26.86
CA ALA A 171 7.43 -9.40 -25.86
C ALA A 171 7.86 -8.53 -24.67
N ALA A 172 9.08 -8.75 -24.16
CA ALA A 172 9.61 -8.01 -23.03
C ALA A 172 9.86 -6.53 -23.35
N ILE A 173 10.35 -6.20 -24.55
CA ILE A 173 10.52 -4.80 -25.00
C ILE A 173 9.17 -4.08 -25.06
N ALA A 174 8.14 -4.73 -25.62
CA ALA A 174 6.81 -4.15 -25.72
C ALA A 174 6.21 -3.89 -24.34
N GLU A 175 6.28 -4.89 -23.44
CA GLU A 175 5.77 -4.76 -22.09
C GLU A 175 6.56 -3.72 -21.28
N GLY A 176 7.89 -3.75 -21.33
CA GLY A 176 8.77 -2.78 -20.67
C GLY A 176 8.50 -1.34 -21.11
N SER A 177 8.32 -1.12 -22.41
CA SER A 177 7.96 0.20 -22.95
C SER A 177 6.61 0.67 -22.44
N SER A 178 5.61 -0.22 -22.41
CA SER A 178 4.26 0.10 -21.95
C SER A 178 4.16 0.31 -20.44
N ALA A 179 5.00 -0.39 -19.66
CA ALA A 179 5.13 -0.22 -18.21
C ALA A 179 5.97 1.01 -17.83
N GLY A 180 6.66 1.63 -18.79
CA GLY A 180 7.49 2.82 -18.58
C GLY A 180 8.77 2.54 -17.78
N ILE A 181 9.37 1.35 -17.96
CA ILE A 181 10.68 1.05 -17.38
C ILE A 181 11.78 1.91 -18.03
N GLN A 182 12.99 1.89 -17.46
CA GLN A 182 14.10 2.72 -17.92
C GLN A 182 14.46 2.47 -19.40
N GLU A 183 14.51 3.55 -20.18
CA GLU A 183 14.76 3.52 -21.63
C GLU A 183 16.09 2.83 -21.99
N SER A 184 17.12 2.96 -21.15
CA SER A 184 18.41 2.31 -21.39
C SER A 184 18.32 0.78 -21.42
N LEU A 185 17.51 0.19 -20.53
CA LEU A 185 17.35 -1.27 -20.46
C LEU A 185 16.54 -1.79 -21.66
N VAL A 186 15.48 -1.08 -22.04
CA VAL A 186 14.69 -1.38 -23.24
C VAL A 186 15.56 -1.20 -24.51
N GLY A 187 16.40 -0.17 -24.53
CA GLY A 187 17.34 0.10 -25.61
C GLY A 187 18.37 -1.00 -25.79
N GLU A 188 18.95 -1.50 -24.70
CA GLU A 188 19.86 -2.66 -24.71
C GLU A 188 19.19 -3.91 -25.29
N ALA A 189 17.99 -4.24 -24.80
CA ALA A 189 17.21 -5.37 -25.33
C ALA A 189 16.90 -5.20 -26.82
N SER A 190 16.59 -3.98 -27.26
CA SER A 190 16.28 -3.68 -28.67
C SER A 190 17.49 -3.86 -29.58
N GLN A 191 18.67 -3.46 -29.14
CA GLN A 191 19.92 -3.67 -29.89
C GLN A 191 20.26 -5.15 -29.99
N LEU A 192 20.09 -5.90 -28.89
CA LEU A 192 20.30 -7.33 -28.87
C LEU A 192 19.32 -8.07 -29.79
N LEU A 193 18.04 -7.68 -29.79
CA LEU A 193 17.04 -8.20 -30.70
C LEU A 193 17.43 -7.99 -32.17
N LEU A 194 17.91 -6.79 -32.52
CA LEU A 194 18.36 -6.49 -33.87
C LEU A 194 19.56 -7.36 -34.28
N LEU A 195 20.51 -7.55 -33.37
CA LEU A 195 21.66 -8.44 -33.60
C LEU A 195 21.21 -9.88 -33.81
N GLN A 196 20.31 -10.39 -32.96
CA GLN A 196 19.84 -11.78 -33.03
C GLN A 196 19.06 -12.05 -34.33
N LYS A 197 18.25 -11.09 -34.79
CA LYS A 197 17.59 -11.18 -36.11
C LYS A 197 18.59 -11.21 -37.26
N LYS A 198 19.67 -10.42 -37.18
CA LYS A 198 20.74 -10.48 -38.20
C LYS A 198 21.45 -11.83 -38.21
N ILE A 199 21.65 -12.43 -37.04
CA ILE A 199 22.22 -13.79 -36.91
C ILE A 199 21.30 -14.83 -37.57
N GLU A 200 19.99 -14.79 -37.30
CA GLU A 200 19.00 -15.71 -37.87
C GLU A 200 18.93 -15.64 -39.41
N VAL A 201 18.96 -14.42 -39.96
CA VAL A 201 19.05 -14.21 -41.42
C VAL A 201 20.34 -14.79 -41.99
N ALA A 202 21.48 -14.55 -41.34
CA ALA A 202 22.76 -15.09 -41.79
C ALA A 202 22.82 -16.63 -41.71
N GLN A 203 22.22 -17.24 -40.68
CA GLN A 203 22.09 -18.69 -40.55
C GLN A 203 21.20 -19.27 -41.67
N THR A 204 20.09 -18.60 -41.98
CA THR A 204 19.22 -19.01 -43.10
C THR A 204 19.96 -18.97 -44.43
N ALA A 205 20.68 -17.87 -44.70
CA ALA A 205 21.50 -17.73 -45.91
C ALA A 205 22.62 -18.78 -45.98
N LEU A 206 23.28 -19.11 -44.85
CA LEU A 206 24.27 -20.19 -44.76
C LEU A 206 23.65 -21.55 -45.09
N PHE A 207 22.46 -21.84 -44.54
CA PHE A 207 21.76 -23.10 -44.79
C PHE A 207 21.36 -23.25 -46.27
N GLU A 208 20.85 -22.17 -46.88
CA GLU A 208 20.50 -22.15 -48.31
C GLU A 208 21.75 -22.34 -49.19
N ALA A 209 22.85 -21.64 -48.88
CA ALA A 209 24.11 -21.78 -49.63
C ALA A 209 24.74 -23.18 -49.50
N LEU A 210 24.66 -23.79 -48.32
CA LEU A 210 25.07 -25.18 -48.09
C LEU A 210 24.25 -26.17 -48.93
N SER A 211 22.97 -25.87 -49.14
CA SER A 211 22.04 -26.72 -49.89
C SER A 211 22.24 -26.56 -51.41
N SER A 212 22.39 -25.33 -51.90
CA SER A 212 22.60 -25.05 -53.32
C SER A 212 24.00 -25.41 -53.82
N ARG A 213 25.00 -25.40 -52.93
CA ARG A 213 26.43 -25.56 -53.24
C ARG A 213 26.98 -24.54 -54.24
N ASP A 214 26.30 -23.42 -54.39
CA ASP A 214 26.78 -22.33 -55.24
C ASP A 214 27.98 -21.65 -54.56
N ILE A 215 29.11 -21.57 -55.26
CA ILE A 215 30.37 -21.05 -54.72
C ILE A 215 30.23 -19.59 -54.30
N ALA A 216 29.56 -18.76 -55.11
CA ALA A 216 29.39 -17.33 -54.83
C ALA A 216 28.46 -17.13 -53.62
N ALA A 217 27.36 -17.89 -53.55
CA ALA A 217 26.44 -17.85 -52.41
C ALA A 217 27.13 -18.30 -51.11
N LEU A 218 27.95 -19.36 -51.14
CA LEU A 218 28.73 -19.83 -50.00
C LEU A 218 29.71 -18.77 -49.49
N GLN A 219 30.48 -18.14 -50.39
CA GLN A 219 31.40 -17.07 -50.02
C GLN A 219 30.67 -15.90 -49.35
N ALA A 220 29.59 -15.41 -49.97
CA ALA A 220 28.79 -14.31 -49.44
C ALA A 220 28.16 -14.64 -48.08
N ALA A 221 27.60 -15.85 -47.92
CA ALA A 221 26.99 -16.30 -46.69
C ALA A 221 28.00 -16.47 -45.54
N ILE A 222 29.19 -17.01 -45.82
CA ILE A 222 30.28 -17.14 -44.84
C ILE A 222 30.75 -15.77 -44.36
N GLU A 223 30.98 -14.81 -45.27
CA GLU A 223 31.36 -13.46 -44.88
C GLU A 223 30.27 -12.76 -44.06
N GLY A 224 29.01 -12.87 -44.49
CA GLY A 224 27.86 -12.31 -43.78
C GLY A 224 27.73 -12.89 -42.37
N GLY A 225 27.82 -14.21 -42.23
CA GLY A 225 27.78 -14.90 -40.95
C GLY A 225 28.94 -14.52 -40.02
N LYS A 226 30.16 -14.38 -40.55
CA LYS A 226 31.31 -13.90 -39.76
C LYS A 226 31.10 -12.48 -39.23
N ARG A 227 30.52 -11.57 -40.03
CA ARG A 227 30.27 -10.18 -39.62
C ARG A 227 29.29 -10.06 -38.46
N VAL A 228 28.33 -10.97 -38.36
CA VAL A 228 27.27 -10.94 -37.32
C VAL A 228 27.49 -11.93 -36.18
N GLY A 229 28.54 -12.74 -36.25
CA GLY A 229 28.83 -13.77 -35.25
C GLY A 229 27.86 -14.95 -35.30
N ALA A 230 27.52 -15.43 -36.51
CA ALA A 230 26.72 -16.64 -36.70
C ALA A 230 27.44 -17.89 -36.15
N ASP A 231 26.70 -19.00 -36.03
CA ASP A 231 27.20 -20.25 -35.45
C ASP A 231 28.50 -20.74 -36.11
N GLY A 232 29.54 -20.94 -35.28
CA GLY A 232 30.87 -21.34 -35.72
C GLY A 232 30.86 -22.68 -36.46
N ALA A 233 30.07 -23.65 -35.99
CA ALA A 233 30.00 -24.97 -36.62
C ALA A 233 29.40 -24.90 -38.03
N MET A 234 28.37 -24.08 -38.24
CA MET A 234 27.82 -23.83 -39.59
C MET A 234 28.83 -23.12 -40.49
N LEU A 235 29.54 -22.12 -39.97
CA LEU A 235 30.57 -21.39 -40.71
C LEU A 235 31.72 -22.30 -41.16
N GLU A 236 32.19 -23.17 -40.28
CA GLU A 236 33.23 -24.16 -40.58
C GLU A 236 32.77 -25.13 -41.68
N ARG A 237 31.58 -25.71 -41.53
CA ARG A 237 31.02 -26.63 -42.52
C ARG A 237 30.84 -25.98 -43.90
N ALA A 238 30.37 -24.73 -43.93
CA ALA A 238 30.24 -23.98 -45.18
C ALA A 238 31.59 -23.73 -45.84
N ALA A 239 32.62 -23.39 -45.06
CA ALA A 239 33.98 -23.17 -45.56
C ALA A 239 34.62 -24.44 -46.15
N GLU A 240 34.41 -25.60 -45.51
CA GLU A 240 34.88 -26.89 -46.04
C GLU A 240 34.22 -27.24 -47.38
N LEU A 241 32.90 -27.04 -47.47
CA LEU A 241 32.15 -27.30 -48.69
C LEU A 241 32.60 -26.38 -49.83
N LEU A 242 32.77 -25.09 -49.54
CA LEU A 242 33.29 -24.11 -50.49
C LEU A 242 34.65 -24.56 -51.06
N ALA A 243 35.61 -24.89 -50.20
CA ALA A 243 36.94 -25.35 -50.62
C ALA A 243 36.87 -26.62 -51.50
N LYS A 244 35.90 -27.51 -51.24
CA LYS A 244 35.68 -28.71 -52.04
C LYS A 244 35.11 -28.39 -53.42
N GLU A 245 34.14 -27.49 -53.51
CA GLU A 245 33.53 -27.12 -54.79
C GLU A 245 34.46 -26.24 -55.64
N GLU A 246 35.27 -25.37 -55.04
CA GLU A 246 36.32 -24.61 -55.74
C GLU A 246 37.39 -25.51 -56.38
N ARG A 247 37.83 -26.57 -55.68
CA ARG A 247 38.74 -27.60 -56.24
C ARG A 247 38.13 -28.34 -57.41
N ARG A 248 36.82 -28.60 -57.36
CA ARG A 248 36.09 -29.25 -58.47
C ARG A 248 35.95 -28.34 -59.67
N ALA A 249 35.65 -27.06 -59.45
CA ALA A 249 35.51 -26.07 -60.52
C ALA A 249 36.85 -25.81 -61.23
N SER A 250 37.93 -25.61 -60.48
CA SER A 250 39.28 -25.44 -61.02
C SER A 250 39.78 -26.68 -61.77
N GLY A 251 39.53 -27.89 -61.26
CA GLY A 251 39.85 -29.13 -61.95
C GLY A 251 39.09 -29.31 -63.27
N ARG A 252 37.85 -28.83 -63.38
CA ARG A 252 37.08 -28.85 -64.64
C ARG A 252 37.55 -27.81 -65.64
N ALA A 253 38.02 -26.66 -65.19
CA ALA A 253 38.51 -25.58 -66.06
C ALA A 253 39.89 -25.88 -66.68
N ALA A 254 40.63 -26.86 -66.14
CA ALA A 254 41.97 -27.25 -66.59
C ALA A 254 41.97 -28.41 -67.61
N LEU A 255 40.80 -28.97 -67.94
CA LEU A 255 40.58 -30.02 -68.94
C LEU A 255 40.04 -29.42 -70.24
#